data_AF-A0A2V7YFT4-F1
#
_entry.id   AF-A0A2V7YFT4-F1
#
_cell.length_a   1.000
_cell.length_b   1.000
_cell.length_c   1.000
_cell.angle_alpha   90.00
_cell.angle_beta   90.00
_cell.angle_gamma   90.00
#
_symmetry.space_group_name_H-M   'P 1'
#
loop_
_entity.id
_entity.type
_entity.pdbx_description
1 polymer ?
#
loop_
_entity_poly.entity_id
_entity_poly.type
_entity_poly.pdbx_seq_one_letter_code
_entity_poly.pdbx_strand_id
1 'polypeptide(L)' 'MESDKVVCEACRRPSPLRRCLTCGYVGCCESYGAHDTEHAHASGHMATMKNVAAVCRLRMT' A
#
# COMPACT_ATOMS: atom_id res chain seq x y z
N MET A 1 0.08 5.42 -16.90
CA MET A 1 -0.86 6.06 -15.96
C MET A 1 -0.64 5.41 -14.60
N GLU A 2 0.33 5.89 -13.82
CA GLU A 2 0.57 5.41 -12.46
C GLU A 2 -0.19 6.36 -11.53
N SER A 3 -1.25 5.86 -10.88
CA SER A 3 -2.00 6.61 -9.88
C SER A 3 -1.35 6.31 -8.53
N ASP A 4 -0.35 7.12 -8.20
CA ASP A 4 0.48 7.02 -7.00
C ASP A 4 -0.32 7.39 -5.75
N LYS A 5 -1.09 6.43 -5.21
CA LYS A 5 -1.59 6.54 -3.83
C LYS A 5 -0.39 6.48 -2.88
N VAL A 6 0.00 7.64 -2.36
CA VAL A 6 1.15 7.86 -1.45
C VAL A 6 0.80 7.77 0.03
N VAL A 7 -0.44 7.37 0.38
CA VAL A 7 -0.88 7.22 1.78
C VAL A 7 -1.70 5.95 1.97
N CYS A 8 -1.64 5.38 3.19
CA CYS A 8 -2.48 4.25 3.59
C CYS A 8 -3.96 4.65 3.61
N GLU A 9 -4.85 3.83 3.08
CA GLU A 9 -6.29 4.15 3.04
C GLU A 9 -6.98 4.03 4.41
N ALA A 10 -6.41 3.24 5.34
CA ALA A 10 -6.93 3.13 6.70
C ALA A 10 -6.52 4.29 7.60
N CYS A 11 -5.22 4.62 7.67
CA CYS A 11 -4.70 5.60 8.62
C CYS A 11 -4.16 6.89 7.99
N ARG A 12 -4.17 7.01 6.66
CA ARG A 12 -3.69 8.17 5.88
C ARG A 12 -2.26 8.61 6.18
N ARG A 13 -1.41 7.69 6.66
CA ARG A 13 0.01 7.94 6.90
C ARG A 13 0.84 7.66 5.63
N PRO A 14 1.84 8.50 5.32
CA PRO A 14 2.85 8.21 4.31
C PRO A 14 3.93 7.35 4.95
N SER A 15 3.80 6.04 4.81
CA SER A 15 4.77 5.04 5.27
C SER A 15 5.22 4.20 4.06
N PRO A 16 6.08 3.18 4.21
CA PRO A 16 6.13 2.08 3.26
C PRO A 16 4.73 1.50 3.10
N LEU A 17 4.22 1.55 1.88
CA LEU A 17 2.88 1.11 1.53
C LEU A 17 2.96 -0.15 0.68
N ARG A 18 1.96 -1.01 0.85
CA ARG A 18 1.74 -2.19 0.02
C ARG A 18 0.39 -2.06 -0.67
N ARG A 19 0.40 -2.30 -1.98
CA ARG A 19 -0.81 -2.34 -2.80
C ARG A 19 -1.23 -3.79 -3.00
N CYS A 20 -2.49 -4.09 -2.74
CA CYS A 20 -3.13 -5.33 -3.15
C CYS A 20 -3.28 -5.36 -4.67
N LEU A 21 -2.73 -6.37 -5.33
CA LEU A 21 -2.90 -6.53 -6.78
C LEU A 21 -4.24 -7.15 -7.18
N THR A 22 -5.00 -7.71 -6.23
CA THR A 22 -6.32 -8.26 -6.51
C THR A 22 -7.36 -7.15 -6.66
N CYS A 23 -7.32 -6.14 -5.77
CA CYS A 23 -8.34 -5.09 -5.71
C CYS A 23 -7.79 -3.64 -5.78
N GLY A 24 -6.47 -3.45 -5.72
CA GLY A 24 -5.84 -2.12 -5.77
C GLY A 24 -5.74 -1.39 -4.44
N TYR A 25 -6.20 -1.98 -3.33
CA TYR A 25 -6.16 -1.38 -1.98
C TYR A 25 -4.73 -1.06 -1.53
N VAL A 26 -4.50 0.08 -0.87
CA VAL A 26 -3.18 0.49 -0.37
C VAL A 26 -3.13 0.55 1.17
N GLY A 27 -2.41 -0.40 1.77
CA GLY A 27 -2.19 -0.53 3.21
C GLY A 27 -0.75 -0.22 3.63
N CYS A 28 -0.51 0.11 4.90
CA CYS A 28 0.86 0.20 5.43
C CYS A 28 1.38 -1.16 5.90
N CYS A 29 2.70 -1.32 5.86
CA CYS A 29 3.37 -2.56 6.29
C CYS A 29 3.21 -2.86 7.79
N GLU A 30 3.54 -4.10 8.15
CA GLU A 30 3.54 -4.62 9.53
C GLU A 30 4.35 -3.79 10.53
N SER A 31 5.43 -3.15 10.10
CA SER A 31 6.27 -2.30 10.97
C SER A 31 5.60 -0.98 11.42
N TYR A 32 4.44 -0.63 10.87
CA TYR A 32 3.73 0.62 11.18
C TYR A 32 2.35 0.37 11.76
N GLY A 33 1.56 -0.47 11.09
CA GLY A 33 0.19 -0.74 11.51
C GLY A 33 -0.41 -2.02 10.94
N ALA A 34 0.34 -2.76 10.10
CA ALA A 34 -0.11 -4.04 9.54
C ALA A 34 -1.44 -3.99 8.78
N HIS A 35 -1.89 -2.82 8.32
CA HIS A 35 -3.14 -2.69 7.57
C HIS A 35 -3.12 -3.47 6.25
N ASP A 36 -1.95 -3.79 5.70
CA ASP A 36 -1.84 -4.67 4.55
C ASP A 36 -2.22 -6.13 4.88
N THR A 37 -1.82 -6.63 6.06
CA THR A 37 -2.14 -7.96 6.56
C THR A 37 -3.59 -8.04 7.01
N GLU A 38 -4.08 -7.02 7.71
CA GLU A 38 -5.50 -6.92 8.09
C GLU A 38 -6.39 -6.93 6.85
N HIS A 39 -6.02 -6.18 5.80
CA HIS A 39 -6.73 -6.19 4.53
C HIS A 39 -6.71 -7.59 3.88
N ALA A 40 -5.55 -8.26 3.86
CA ALA A 40 -5.41 -9.59 3.29
C ALA A 40 -6.28 -10.63 4.02
N HIS A 41 -6.35 -10.56 5.35
CA HIS A 41 -7.20 -11.44 6.17
C HIS A 41 -8.69 -11.13 6.02
N ALA A 42 -9.08 -9.85 6.08
CA ALA A 42 -10.49 -9.44 5.99
C ALA A 42 -11.09 -9.68 4.60
N SER A 43 -10.27 -9.52 3.55
CA SER A 43 -10.72 -9.64 2.15
C SER A 43 -10.43 -11.02 1.53
N GLY A 44 -9.63 -11.86 2.19
CA GLY A 44 -9.14 -13.12 1.62
C GLY A 44 -8.12 -12.95 0.49
N HIS A 45 -7.51 -11.76 0.34
CA HIS A 45 -6.54 -11.44 -0.71
C HIS A 45 -5.12 -11.91 -0.32
N MET A 46 -4.95 -13.22 -0.25
CA MET A 46 -3.94 -13.92 0.55
C MET A 46 -2.46 -13.87 0.09
N ALA A 47 -2.06 -13.15 -0.97
CA ALA A 47 -0.63 -13.16 -1.35
C ALA A 47 -0.12 -12.03 -2.25
N THR A 48 -0.98 -11.16 -2.76
CA THR A 48 -0.60 -10.25 -3.85
C THR A 48 -0.39 -8.81 -3.37
N MET A 49 0.16 -8.63 -2.17
CA MET A 49 0.54 -7.31 -1.66
C MET A 49 1.94 -6.95 -2.20
N LYS A 50 2.01 -6.08 -3.21
CA LYS A 50 3.29 -5.56 -3.71
C LYS A 50 3.65 -4.29 -2.96
N ASN A 51 4.91 -4.18 -2.54
CA ASN A 51 5.45 -2.90 -2.06
C ASN A 51 5.29 -1.89 -3.18
N VAL A 52 4.44 -0.90 -2.94
CA VAL A 52 4.52 0.35 -3.69
C VAL A 52 5.62 1.10 -2.98
N ALA A 53 6.85 0.92 -3.46
CA ALA A 53 7.91 1.86 -3.18
C ALA A 53 7.31 3.22 -3.50
N ALA A 54 7.03 4.01 -2.47
CA ALA A 54 6.73 5.41 -2.64
C ALA A 54 7.71 5.88 -3.69
N VAL A 55 7.16 6.42 -4.78
CA VAL A 55 7.91 7.06 -5.83
C VAL A 55 8.71 8.18 -5.16
N CYS A 56 9.85 7.81 -4.59
CA CYS A 56 10.98 8.65 -4.25
C CYS A 56 11.79 8.87 -5.54
N ARG A 57 11.09 8.99 -6.66
CA ARG A 57 11.67 9.29 -7.96
C ARG A 57 10.71 10.18 -8.71
N LEU A 58 11.14 11.44 -8.83
CA LEU A 58 10.81 12.39 -9.90
C LEU A 58 9.99 13.60 -9.45
N ARG A 59 10.59 14.42 -8.57
CA ARG A 59 10.85 15.80 -9.02
C ARG A 59 11.76 15.71 -10.24
N MET A 60 11.18 15.73 -11.44
CA MET A 60 11.86 16.06 -12.69
C MET A 60 11.12 17.20 -13.36
N THR A 61 11.32 18.39 -12.80
CA THR A 61 11.35 19.67 -13.52
C THR A 61 12.48 20.46 -12.88
#